data_AF-A0A3R7XK68-F1
#
_entry.id   AF-A0A3R7XK68-F1
#
_cell.length_a   1.000
_cell.length_b   1.000
_cell.length_c   1.000
_cell.angle_alpha   90.00
_cell.angle_beta   90.00
_cell.angle_gamma   90.00
#
_symmetry.space_group_name_H-M   'P 1'
#
loop_
_entity.id
_entity.type
_entity.pdbx_description
1 polymer ?
#
loop_
_entity_poly.entity_id
_entity_poly.type
_entity_poly.pdbx_seq_one_letter_code
_entity_poly.pdbx_strand_id
1 'polypeptide(L)'
;MIFASNIEYAIEMDDHFAQTPGFEDFTGLGNVNFYTVVHFNCFPFEEATRTVIRENNHLPLKPITNEQAIVVVWDKISIRGKM
;
A
#
# COMPACT_ATOMS: atom_id res chain seq x y z
N MET A 1 1.53 -2.03 -4.14
CA MET A 1 0.64 -2.78 -3.25
C MET A 1 0.60 -4.25 -3.59
N ILE A 2 0.54 -4.61 -4.89
CA ILE A 2 0.52 -6.00 -5.38
C ILE A 2 1.63 -6.93 -4.84
N PHE A 3 2.73 -6.42 -4.28
CA PHE A 3 3.76 -7.26 -3.65
C PHE A 3 3.30 -7.87 -2.32
N ALA A 4 2.29 -7.28 -1.66
CA ALA A 4 1.63 -7.87 -0.51
C ALA A 4 0.82 -9.12 -0.94
N SER A 5 0.38 -9.92 0.02
CA SER A 5 -0.46 -11.10 -0.26
C SER A 5 -1.89 -10.75 -0.71
N ASN A 6 -2.37 -9.55 -0.40
CA ASN A 6 -3.70 -9.08 -0.76
C ASN A 6 -3.69 -7.55 -0.92
N ILE A 7 -4.44 -7.01 -1.88
CA ILE A 7 -4.49 -5.57 -2.21
C ILE A 7 -5.80 -4.86 -1.80
N GLU A 8 -6.74 -5.57 -1.19
CA GLU A 8 -8.05 -5.05 -0.74
C GLU A 8 -7.92 -3.94 0.30
N TYR A 9 -6.86 -3.95 1.12
CA TYR A 9 -6.59 -2.91 2.11
C TYR A 9 -6.51 -1.48 1.53
N ALA A 10 -6.36 -1.36 0.21
CA ALA A 10 -6.09 -0.12 -0.46
C ALA A 10 -7.23 0.41 -1.34
N ILE A 11 -8.42 -0.19 -1.26
CA ILE A 11 -9.59 0.20 -2.07
C ILE A 11 -9.96 1.68 -1.95
N GLU A 12 -9.66 2.31 -0.80
CA GLU A 12 -9.91 3.74 -0.58
C GLU A 12 -8.97 4.65 -1.40
N MET A 13 -7.88 4.10 -1.94
CA MET A 13 -6.94 4.83 -2.82
C MET A 13 -7.20 4.56 -4.31
N ASP A 14 -7.75 3.40 -4.67
CA ASP A 14 -7.91 2.94 -6.06
C ASP A 14 -9.38 2.72 -6.45
N ASP A 15 -9.83 3.43 -7.50
CA ASP A 15 -11.14 3.18 -8.14
C ASP A 15 -11.08 1.95 -9.05
N HIS A 16 -11.14 0.77 -8.44
CA HIS A 16 -11.05 -0.52 -9.11
C HIS A 16 -12.32 -0.88 -9.89
N PHE A 17 -13.51 -0.49 -9.42
CA PHE A 17 -14.77 -0.79 -10.10
C PHE A 17 -14.97 0.01 -11.37
N ALA A 18 -14.53 1.28 -11.43
CA ALA A 18 -14.59 2.04 -12.68
C ALA A 18 -13.67 1.48 -13.76
N GLN A 19 -12.54 0.87 -13.37
CA GLN A 19 -11.52 0.40 -14.29
C GLN A 19 -11.64 -1.08 -14.64
N THR A 20 -12.24 -1.90 -13.77
CA THR A 20 -12.37 -3.34 -13.97
C THR A 20 -13.67 -3.85 -13.33
N PRO A 21 -14.80 -3.74 -14.04
CA PRO A 21 -16.07 -4.27 -13.56
C PRO A 21 -15.99 -5.79 -13.29
N GLY A 22 -16.51 -6.24 -12.14
CA GLY A 22 -16.46 -7.66 -11.74
C GLY A 22 -15.10 -8.10 -11.17
N PHE A 23 -14.25 -7.16 -10.75
CA PHE A 23 -13.02 -7.46 -10.03
C PHE A 23 -13.34 -7.90 -8.58
N GLU A 24 -13.24 -9.21 -8.32
CA GLU A 24 -13.59 -9.82 -7.03
C GLU A 24 -12.39 -10.50 -6.34
N ASP A 25 -11.26 -10.66 -7.04
CA ASP A 25 -10.05 -11.29 -6.50
C ASP A 25 -8.95 -10.26 -6.25
N PHE A 26 -8.73 -9.95 -4.96
CA PHE A 26 -7.69 -9.02 -4.50
C PHE A 26 -6.39 -9.74 -4.12
N THR A 27 -6.19 -10.99 -4.52
CA THR A 27 -4.94 -11.72 -4.28
C THR A 27 -3.76 -10.99 -4.90
N GLY A 28 -2.75 -10.69 -4.08
CA GLY A 28 -1.49 -10.12 -4.52
C GLY A 28 -0.43 -11.19 -4.79
N LEU A 29 0.76 -10.76 -5.17
CA LEU A 29 1.89 -11.62 -5.49
C LEU A 29 2.50 -12.29 -4.25
N GLY A 30 2.32 -11.71 -3.06
CA GLY A 30 2.81 -12.30 -1.80
C GLY A 30 4.35 -12.35 -1.67
N ASN A 31 5.08 -11.44 -2.32
CA ASN A 31 6.54 -11.38 -2.22
C ASN A 31 7.05 -10.78 -0.90
N VAL A 32 6.20 -10.03 -0.19
CA VAL A 32 6.54 -9.40 1.09
C VAL A 32 5.47 -9.67 2.15
N ASN A 33 5.89 -9.74 3.41
CA ASN A 33 5.01 -9.98 4.56
C ASN A 33 4.46 -8.67 5.17
N PHE A 34 4.35 -7.61 4.35
CA PHE A 34 3.87 -6.29 4.78
C PHE A 34 3.03 -5.63 3.68
N TYR A 35 2.27 -4.60 4.07
CA TYR A 35 1.34 -3.92 3.17
C TYR A 35 1.77 -2.46 2.99
N THR A 36 2.26 -2.12 1.80
CA THR A 36 2.76 -0.76 1.53
C THR A 36 1.61 0.22 1.40
N VAL A 37 1.58 1.29 2.20
CA VAL A 37 0.64 2.42 2.00
C VAL A 37 1.41 3.52 1.27
N VAL A 38 1.18 3.65 -0.03
CA VAL A 38 1.82 4.67 -0.87
C VAL A 38 1.19 6.05 -0.64
N HIS A 39 1.87 7.11 -1.06
CA HIS A 39 1.36 8.50 -0.98
C HIS A 39 0.98 8.96 0.43
N PHE A 40 1.56 8.37 1.47
CA PHE A 40 1.14 8.65 2.85
C PHE A 40 1.25 10.13 3.19
N ASN A 41 0.12 10.75 3.57
CA ASN A 41 -0.01 12.19 3.81
C ASN A 41 0.50 13.09 2.66
N CYS A 42 0.43 12.61 1.42
CA CYS A 42 0.79 13.37 0.23
C CYS A 42 -0.45 13.70 -0.59
N PHE A 43 -0.54 14.92 -1.11
CA PHE A 43 -1.64 15.36 -1.97
C PHE A 43 -1.79 14.49 -3.24
N PRO A 44 -3.02 14.12 -3.65
CA PRO A 44 -4.33 14.36 -3.03
C PRO A 44 -4.83 13.23 -2.10
N PHE A 45 -3.94 12.35 -1.63
CA PHE A 45 -4.28 11.08 -0.96
C PHE A 45 -4.25 11.18 0.58
N GLU A 46 -4.17 12.38 1.17
CA GLU A 46 -4.01 12.52 2.62
C GLU A 46 -5.15 11.90 3.40
N GLU A 47 -6.39 12.06 2.94
CA GLU A 47 -7.56 11.47 3.60
C GLU A 47 -7.62 9.96 3.37
N ALA A 48 -7.52 9.51 2.12
CA ALA A 48 -7.55 8.09 1.75
C ALA A 48 -6.49 7.29 2.52
N THR A 49 -5.25 7.77 2.57
CA THR A 49 -4.16 7.06 3.28
C THR A 49 -4.37 7.00 4.79
N ARG A 50 -4.98 8.03 5.41
CA ARG A 50 -5.36 7.97 6.83
C ARG A 50 -6.49 6.97 7.08
N THR A 51 -7.48 6.89 6.20
CA THR A 51 -8.56 5.90 6.26
C THR A 51 -7.99 4.49 6.16
N VAL A 52 -7.13 4.21 5.17
CA VAL A 52 -6.44 2.92 5.01
C VAL A 52 -5.69 2.53 6.29
N ILE A 53 -4.90 3.44 6.87
CA ILE A 53 -4.15 3.18 8.11
C ILE A 53 -5.09 2.88 9.29
N ARG A 54 -6.19 3.63 9.42
CA ARG A 54 -7.14 3.46 10.52
C ARG A 54 -7.86 2.12 10.46
N GLU A 55 -8.35 1.73 9.29
CA GLU A 55 -9.19 0.54 9.10
C GLU A 55 -8.36 -0.75 9.06
N ASN A 56 -7.12 -0.65 8.62
CA ASN A 56 -6.23 -1.79 8.47
C ASN A 56 -5.09 -1.83 9.51
N ASN A 57 -5.27 -1.18 10.67
CA ASN A 57 -4.24 -1.08 11.71
C ASN A 57 -3.79 -2.43 12.32
N HIS A 58 -4.54 -3.49 12.05
CA HIS A 58 -4.24 -4.87 12.44
C HIS A 58 -3.24 -5.55 11.49
N LEU A 59 -3.00 -4.96 10.31
CA LEU A 59 -2.03 -5.44 9.33
C LEU A 59 -0.65 -4.81 9.55
N PRO A 60 0.44 -5.48 9.13
CA PRO A 60 1.78 -4.90 9.12
C PRO A 60 1.93 -3.84 8.01
N LEU A 61 1.31 -2.67 8.20
CA LEU A 61 1.34 -1.57 7.25
C LEU A 61 2.73 -0.88 7.22
N LYS A 62 3.20 -0.52 6.02
CA LYS A 62 4.41 0.29 5.82
C LYS A 62 4.09 1.53 4.99
N PRO A 63 3.77 2.66 5.64
CA PRO A 63 3.54 3.91 4.93
C PRO A 63 4.84 4.48 4.34
N ILE A 64 4.75 5.01 3.12
CA ILE A 64 5.82 5.78 2.46
C ILE A 64 5.25 7.02 1.79
N THR A 65 6.03 8.11 1.80
CA THR A 65 5.70 9.35 1.07
C THR A 65 6.10 9.25 -0.41
N ASN A 66 5.77 10.27 -1.20
CA ASN A 66 6.17 10.37 -2.61
C ASN A 66 7.70 10.42 -2.83
N GLU A 67 8.47 10.70 -1.78
CA GLU A 67 9.92 10.83 -1.86
C GLU A 67 10.65 9.65 -1.21
N GLN A 68 9.91 8.60 -0.85
CA GLN A 68 10.44 7.41 -0.19
C GLN A 68 10.24 6.15 -1.04
N ALA A 69 11.11 5.17 -0.82
CA ALA A 69 11.05 3.84 -1.40
C ALA A 69 11.35 2.78 -0.33
N ILE A 70 10.70 1.62 -0.45
CA ILE A 70 11.03 0.43 0.35
C ILE A 70 12.03 -0.40 -0.42
N VAL A 71 13.22 -0.59 0.15
CA VAL A 71 14.27 -1.43 -0.40
C VAL A 71 14.23 -2.77 0.32
N VAL A 72 14.06 -3.85 -0.46
CA VAL A 72 14.06 -5.24 0.01
C VAL A 72 15.24 -5.96 -0.63
N VAL A 73 16.18 -6.43 0.19
CA VAL A 73 17.35 -7.20 -0.26
C VAL A 73 17.46 -8.42 0.66
N TRP A 74 17.13 -9.59 0.13
CA TRP A 74 16.98 -10.82 0.91
C TRP A 74 15.95 -10.63 2.03
N ASP A 75 16.38 -10.74 3.28
CA ASP A 75 15.58 -10.55 4.49
C ASP A 75 15.61 -9.09 5.00
N LYS A 76 16.43 -8.22 4.40
CA LYS A 76 16.59 -6.82 4.86
C LYS A 76 15.58 -5.91 4.20
N ILE A 77 14.82 -5.20 5.04
CA ILE A 77 13.84 -4.19 4.64
C ILE A 77 14.29 -2.83 5.18
N SER A 78 14.37 -1.83 4.32
CA SER A 78 14.63 -0.43 4.72
C SER A 78 13.78 0.56 3.94
N ILE A 79 13.45 1.69 4.54
CA ILE A 79 12.84 2.83 3.85
C ILE A 79 13.95 3.84 3.57
N ARG A 80 14.08 4.26 2.31
CA ARG A 80 15.03 5.28 1.85
C ARG A 80 14.26 6.42 1.24
N GLY A 81 14.71 7.66 1.45
CA GLY A 81 14.16 8.82 0.77
C GLY A 81 15.26 9.73 0.27
N LYS A 82 14.88 10.79 -0.44
CA LYS A 82 15.81 11.89 -0.73
C LYS A 82 16.31 12.50 0.59
N MET A 83 17.59 12.88 0.62
CA MET A 83 18.17 13.67 1.71
C MET A 83 17.68 15.12 1.62
#